data_AF-A0A2K1YXI9-F1
#
_entry.id   AF-A0A2K1YXI9-F1
#
_cell.length_a   1.000
_cell.length_b   1.000
_cell.length_c   1.000
_cell.angle_alpha   90.00
_cell.angle_beta   90.00
_cell.angle_gamma   90.00
#
_symmetry.space_group_name_H-M   'P 1'
#
loop_
_entity.id
_entity.type
_entity.pdbx_description
1 polymer ?
#
loop_
_entity_poly.entity_id
_entity_poly.type
_entity_poly.pdbx_seq_one_letter_code
_entity_poly.pdbx_strand_id
1 'polypeptide(L)'
;MREIVEAYLGATVKNAVVTVPAYFSHSQRQATKEAGALAGLNVLRIVTEPIVDAMAYGFDMNTVDFSEKHVLIFYLGGGTCDVLLLADADADELERMMKKLEHVCTLILAEVYLAVCADMHIGQ
;
A
#
# COMPACT_ATOMS: atom_id res chain seq x y z
N MET A 1 -2.65 -4.30 17.94
CA MET A 1 -1.50 -3.41 17.66
C MET A 1 -1.27 -2.36 18.75
N ARG A 2 -2.27 -1.55 19.15
CA ARG A 2 -2.09 -0.53 20.22
C ARG A 2 -1.42 -1.07 21.48
N GLU A 3 -1.98 -2.13 22.07
CA GLU A 3 -1.48 -2.73 23.31
C GLU A 3 -0.03 -3.22 23.21
N ILE A 4 0.37 -3.73 22.04
CA ILE A 4 1.76 -4.16 21.77
C ILE A 4 2.70 -2.96 21.83
N VAL A 5 2.32 -1.85 21.19
CA VAL A 5 3.12 -0.61 21.19
C VAL A 5 3.15 0.02 22.58
N GLU A 6 2.02 0.03 23.30
CA GLU A 6 1.95 0.56 24.67
C GLU A 6 2.81 -0.26 25.63
N ALA A 7 2.82 -1.59 25.50
CA ALA A 7 3.70 -2.45 26.28
C ALA A 7 5.19 -2.21 25.97
N TYR A 8 5.53 -1.98 24.70
CA TYR A 8 6.89 -1.66 24.28
C TYR A 8 7.36 -0.28 24.78
N LEU A 9 6.50 0.74 24.70
CA LEU A 9 6.83 2.11 25.10
C LEU A 9 6.66 2.37 26.61
N GLY A 10 5.91 1.54 27.32
CA GLY A 10 5.52 1.77 28.72
C GLY A 10 4.60 2.98 28.90
N ALA A 11 3.95 3.45 27.84
CA ALA A 11 3.15 4.67 27.81
C ALA A 11 1.88 4.49 26.98
N THR A 12 0.82 5.23 27.34
CA THR A 12 -0.46 5.21 26.60
C THR A 12 -0.31 5.82 25.22
N VAL A 13 -0.80 5.13 24.20
CA VAL A 13 -0.82 5.59 22.80
C VAL A 13 -2.23 6.08 22.47
N LYS A 14 -2.34 7.39 22.22
CA LYS A 14 -3.63 8.03 21.90
C LYS A 14 -3.82 8.37 20.44
N ASN A 15 -2.72 8.58 19.70
CA ASN A 15 -2.77 9.06 18.32
C ASN A 15 -2.16 8.01 17.40
N ALA A 16 -2.73 7.87 16.20
CA ALA A 16 -2.22 6.96 15.19
C ALA A 16 -2.37 7.55 13.77
N VAL A 17 -1.45 7.15 12.90
CA VAL A 17 -1.62 7.23 11.45
C VAL A 17 -1.87 5.80 10.98
N VAL A 18 -2.85 5.62 10.11
CA VAL A 18 -3.27 4.28 9.65
C VAL A 18 -3.20 4.23 8.13
N THR A 19 -2.62 3.16 7.61
CA THR A 19 -2.52 2.90 6.17
C THR A 19 -3.79 2.20 5.66
N VAL A 20 -4.10 2.41 4.39
CA VAL A 20 -5.15 1.69 3.65
C VAL A 20 -4.70 1.41 2.22
N PRO A 21 -5.28 0.41 1.54
CA PRO A 21 -5.03 0.18 0.12
C PRO A 21 -5.32 1.42 -0.73
N ALA A 22 -4.62 1.57 -1.86
CA ALA A 22 -4.76 2.74 -2.72
C ALA A 22 -6.17 2.83 -3.32
N TYR A 23 -6.75 1.68 -3.67
CA TYR A 23 -8.08 1.58 -4.27
C TYR A 23 -9.25 1.81 -3.30
N PHE A 24 -9.00 2.00 -2.00
CA PHE A 24 -10.08 2.26 -1.03
C PHE A 24 -10.85 3.53 -1.39
N SER A 25 -12.17 3.39 -1.49
CA SER A 25 -13.10 4.49 -1.70
C SER A 25 -13.15 5.41 -0.48
N HIS A 26 -13.77 6.59 -0.64
CA HIS A 26 -13.95 7.53 0.47
C HIS A 26 -14.69 6.89 1.66
N SER A 27 -15.74 6.10 1.39
CA SER A 27 -16.51 5.43 2.45
C SER A 27 -15.70 4.35 3.17
N GLN A 28 -14.87 3.57 2.46
CA GLN A 28 -13.99 2.57 3.06
C GLN A 28 -12.90 3.22 3.92
N ARG A 29 -12.34 4.34 3.47
CA ARG A 29 -11.38 5.15 4.26
C ARG A 29 -12.02 5.69 5.53
N GLN A 30 -13.25 6.19 5.42
CA GLN A 30 -13.99 6.72 6.57
C GLN A 30 -14.34 5.60 7.57
N ALA A 31 -14.77 4.44 7.10
CA ALA A 31 -15.01 3.26 7.94
C ALA A 31 -13.73 2.82 8.68
N THR A 32 -12.56 2.89 8.03
CA THR A 32 -11.27 2.58 8.66
C THR A 32 -10.94 3.60 9.76
N LYS A 33 -11.19 4.89 9.52
CA LYS A 33 -11.00 5.94 10.52
C LYS A 33 -11.92 5.75 11.74
N GLU A 34 -13.17 5.38 11.50
CA GLU A 34 -14.15 5.06 12.54
C GLU A 34 -13.74 3.83 13.34
N ALA A 35 -13.24 2.78 12.69
CA ALA A 35 -12.70 1.61 13.38
C ALA A 35 -11.55 1.98 14.32
N GLY A 36 -10.66 2.89 13.91
CA GLY A 36 -9.62 3.43 14.79
C GLY A 36 -10.19 4.20 16.00
N ALA A 37 -11.22 5.01 15.78
CA ALA A 37 -11.89 5.73 16.87
C ALA A 37 -12.58 4.77 17.87
N LEU A 38 -13.25 3.73 17.37
CA LEU A 38 -13.84 2.66 18.19
C LEU A 38 -12.79 1.89 18.98
N ALA A 39 -11.58 1.73 18.42
CA ALA A 39 -10.44 1.17 19.12
C ALA A 39 -9.81 2.13 20.16
N GLY A 40 -10.36 3.34 20.36
CA GLY A 40 -9.87 4.34 21.30
C GLY A 40 -8.62 5.10 20.81
N LEU A 41 -8.39 5.14 19.49
CA LEU A 41 -7.31 5.90 18.86
C LEU A 41 -7.85 7.14 18.15
N ASN A 42 -7.17 8.27 18.33
CA ASN A 42 -7.34 9.43 17.47
C ASN A 42 -6.55 9.22 16.17
N VAL A 43 -7.25 8.85 15.11
CA VAL A 43 -6.66 8.66 13.79
C VAL A 43 -6.39 10.02 13.14
N LEU A 44 -5.14 10.45 13.20
CA LEU A 44 -4.68 11.75 12.71
C LEU A 44 -4.76 11.85 11.18
N ARG A 45 -4.44 10.74 10.50
CA ARG A 45 -4.42 10.68 9.05
C ARG A 45 -4.63 9.24 8.57
N ILE A 46 -5.40 9.10 7.51
CA ILE A 46 -5.41 7.90 6.66
C ILE A 46 -4.47 8.16 5.50
N VAL A 47 -3.50 7.28 5.30
CA VAL A 47 -2.50 7.35 4.23
C VAL A 47 -2.58 6.12 3.34
N THR A 48 -2.20 6.23 2.08
CA THR A 48 -2.18 5.08 1.16
C THR A 48 -0.91 4.26 1.34
N GLU A 49 -1.07 2.94 1.42
CA GLU A 49 0.01 1.96 1.60
C GLU A 49 1.21 2.19 0.66
N PRO A 50 1.06 2.20 -0.68
CA PRO A 50 2.24 2.28 -1.56
C PRO A 50 2.99 3.62 -1.45
N ILE A 51 2.33 4.69 -0.97
CA ILE A 51 3.01 5.98 -0.70
C ILE A 51 3.89 5.85 0.55
N VAL A 52 3.38 5.22 1.61
CA VAL A 52 4.15 5.01 2.84
C VAL A 52 5.32 4.09 2.59
N ASP A 53 5.15 3.04 1.79
CA ASP A 53 6.26 2.13 1.44
C ASP A 53 7.34 2.85 0.62
N ALA A 54 6.95 3.73 -0.31
CA ALA A 54 7.88 4.61 -1.01
C ALA A 54 8.70 5.42 -0.01
N MET A 55 8.02 6.11 0.91
CA MET A 55 8.66 6.96 1.92
C MET A 55 9.58 6.14 2.83
N ALA A 56 9.18 4.93 3.23
CA ALA A 56 9.96 4.04 4.06
C ALA A 56 11.23 3.53 3.36
N TYR A 57 11.17 3.34 2.04
CA TYR A 57 12.35 3.02 1.21
C TYR A 57 13.33 4.20 1.08
N GLY A 58 13.00 5.37 1.63
CA GLY A 58 13.81 6.59 1.53
C GLY A 58 13.46 7.42 0.30
N PHE A 59 12.33 7.14 -0.35
CA PHE A 59 11.84 7.93 -1.46
C PHE A 59 11.13 9.19 -0.92
N ASP A 60 11.86 10.30 -0.83
CA ASP A 60 11.24 11.59 -0.55
C ASP A 60 10.58 12.12 -1.82
N MET A 61 9.25 11.99 -1.88
CA MET A 61 8.43 12.44 -3.01
C MET A 61 8.59 13.94 -3.33
N ASN A 62 9.15 14.74 -2.43
CA ASN A 62 9.41 16.17 -2.68
C ASN A 62 10.77 16.44 -3.34
N THR A 63 11.65 15.44 -3.40
CA THR A 63 13.02 15.57 -3.95
C THR A 63 13.20 14.87 -5.29
N VAL A 64 12.19 14.10 -5.69
CA VAL A 64 12.24 13.31 -6.92
C VAL A 64 11.90 14.22 -8.08
N ASP A 65 12.87 14.40 -8.97
CA ASP A 65 12.63 14.98 -10.27
C ASP A 65 11.96 13.94 -11.19
N PHE A 66 10.64 14.09 -11.35
CA PHE A 66 9.83 13.20 -12.18
C PHE A 66 9.93 13.54 -13.68
N SER A 67 10.62 14.62 -14.07
CA SER A 67 10.74 15.04 -15.47
C SER A 67 11.59 14.10 -16.33
N GLU A 68 12.49 13.32 -15.70
CA GLU A 68 13.34 12.33 -16.38
C GLU A 68 13.17 10.89 -15.88
N LYS A 69 12.31 10.67 -14.86
CA LYS A 69 12.17 9.36 -14.21
C LYS A 69 10.71 9.05 -13.86
N HIS A 70 10.26 7.88 -14.30
CA HIS A 70 9.03 7.27 -13.83
C HIS A 70 9.33 6.30 -12.70
N VAL A 71 8.55 6.37 -11.64
CA VAL A 71 8.65 5.47 -10.48
C VAL A 71 7.39 4.65 -10.37
N LEU A 72 7.59 3.35 -10.29
CA LEU A 72 6.53 2.37 -10.19
C LEU A 72 6.72 1.55 -8.94
N ILE A 73 5.68 1.52 -8.12
CA ILE A 73 5.68 0.83 -6.83
C ILE A 73 4.64 -0.26 -6.89
N PHE A 74 5.07 -1.48 -6.62
CA PHE A 74 4.21 -2.65 -6.46
C PHE A 74 4.12 -2.99 -4.98
N TYR A 75 2.92 -2.94 -4.44
CA TYR A 75 2.61 -3.45 -3.13
C TYR A 75 1.80 -4.75 -3.27
N LEU A 76 2.46 -5.87 -3.00
CA LEU A 76 1.90 -7.22 -3.12
C LEU A 76 1.57 -7.73 -1.72
N GLY A 77 0.34 -7.45 -1.27
CA GLY A 77 -0.20 -7.97 -0.01
C GLY A 77 -0.79 -9.37 -0.16
N GLY A 78 -1.16 -9.98 0.97
CA GLY A 78 -1.78 -11.32 0.98
C GLY A 78 -3.22 -11.37 0.42
N GLY A 79 -3.85 -10.22 0.17
CA GLY A 79 -5.19 -10.12 -0.40
C GLY A 79 -5.41 -8.89 -1.29
N THR A 80 -4.38 -8.06 -1.48
CA THR A 80 -4.44 -6.84 -2.28
C THR A 80 -3.17 -6.71 -3.12
N CYS A 81 -3.33 -6.15 -4.31
CA CYS A 81 -2.23 -5.72 -5.15
C CYS A 81 -2.48 -4.26 -5.48
N ASP A 82 -1.64 -3.38 -4.93
CA ASP A 82 -1.71 -1.95 -5.19
C ASP A 82 -0.52 -1.56 -6.07
N VAL A 83 -0.81 -0.84 -7.16
CA VAL A 83 0.21 -0.31 -8.08
C VAL A 83 0.13 1.20 -8.06
N LEU A 84 1.25 1.85 -7.76
CA LEU A 84 1.37 3.30 -7.81
C LEU A 84 2.40 3.68 -8.87
N LEU A 85 1.95 4.41 -9.89
CA LEU A 85 2.81 5.03 -10.89
C LEU A 85 2.93 6.53 -10.60
N LEU A 86 4.16 6.99 -10.43
CA LEU A 86 4.54 8.39 -10.33
C LEU A 86 5.34 8.74 -11.58
N ALA A 87 4.76 9.57 -12.45
CA ALA A 87 5.34 9.92 -13.74
C ALA A 87 4.90 11.33 -14.15
N ASP A 88 5.81 12.09 -14.77
CA ASP A 88 5.46 13.27 -15.56
C ASP A 88 5.18 12.82 -17.01
N ALA A 89 3.95 12.39 -17.27
CA ALA A 89 3.52 11.83 -18.55
C ALA A 89 2.09 12.29 -18.87
N ASP A 90 1.76 12.37 -20.16
CA ASP A 90 0.39 12.68 -20.58
C ASP A 90 -0.58 11.51 -20.32
N ALA A 91 -1.88 11.81 -20.40
CA ALA A 91 -2.92 10.83 -20.06
C ALA A 91 -2.89 9.59 -20.97
N ASP A 92 -2.54 9.75 -22.25
CA ASP A 92 -2.52 8.66 -23.23
C ASP A 92 -1.33 7.72 -22.97
N GLU A 93 -0.17 8.28 -22.60
CA GLU A 93 1.00 7.53 -22.19
C GLU A 93 0.77 6.79 -20.87
N LEU A 94 0.16 7.46 -19.88
CA LEU A 94 -0.24 6.85 -18.61
C LEU A 94 -1.19 5.67 -18.83
N GLU A 95 -2.21 5.82 -19.67
CA GLU A 95 -3.14 4.73 -19.98
C GLU A 95 -2.42 3.54 -20.65
N ARG A 96 -1.50 3.84 -21.57
CA ARG A 96 -0.71 2.81 -22.27
C ARG A 96 0.23 2.07 -21.32
N MET A 97 0.85 2.78 -20.38
CA MET A 97 1.67 2.20 -19.32
C MET A 97 0.81 1.33 -18.40
N MET A 98 -0.31 1.85 -17.91
CA MET A 98 -1.23 1.13 -17.03
C MET A 98 -1.75 -0.17 -17.66
N LYS A 99 -2.12 -0.18 -18.94
CA LYS A 99 -2.55 -1.41 -19.64
C LYS A 99 -1.46 -2.49 -19.67
N LYS A 100 -0.20 -2.09 -19.88
CA LYS A 100 0.93 -3.03 -19.82
C LYS A 100 1.11 -3.57 -18.41
N LEU A 101 0.96 -2.70 -17.41
CA LEU A 101 1.10 -3.05 -16.00
C LEU A 101 0.01 -4.01 -15.52
N GLU A 102 -1.22 -3.87 -15.99
CA GLU A 102 -2.31 -4.79 -15.66
C GLU A 102 -1.97 -6.24 -16.05
N HIS A 103 -1.39 -6.42 -17.23
CA HIS A 103 -0.93 -7.74 -17.69
C HIS A 103 0.21 -8.29 -16.82
N VAL A 104 1.18 -7.44 -16.47
CA VAL A 104 2.30 -7.80 -15.60
C VAL A 104 1.81 -8.19 -14.20
N CYS A 105 0.89 -7.43 -13.61
CA CYS A 105 0.31 -7.73 -12.30
C CYS A 105 -0.40 -9.08 -12.30
N THR A 106 -1.15 -9.37 -13.36
CA THR A 106 -1.87 -10.64 -13.51
C THR A 106 -0.91 -11.82 -13.55
N LEU A 107 0.19 -11.70 -14.29
CA LEU A 107 1.23 -12.73 -14.38
C LEU A 107 1.94 -12.92 -13.04
N ILE A 108 2.35 -11.84 -12.38
CA ILE A 108 3.02 -11.89 -11.07
C ILE A 108 2.10 -12.54 -10.03
N LEU A 109 0.84 -12.14 -9.96
CA LEU A 109 -0.12 -12.73 -9.02
C LEU A 109 -0.36 -14.21 -9.31
N ALA A 110 -0.42 -14.62 -10.58
CA ALA A 110 -0.55 -16.03 -10.95
C ALA A 110 0.68 -16.84 -10.53
N GLU A 111 1.89 -16.32 -10.74
CA GLU A 111 3.13 -17.00 -10.33
C GLU A 111 3.26 -17.09 -8.81
N VAL A 112 2.98 -16.00 -8.07
CA VAL A 112 2.98 -16.01 -6.60
C VAL A 112 1.93 -16.97 -6.06
N TYR A 113 0.72 -16.98 -6.64
CA TYR A 113 -0.33 -17.92 -6.25
C TYR A 113 0.07 -19.38 -6.50
N LEU A 114 0.64 -19.67 -7.68
CA LEU A 114 1.15 -21.00 -8.00
C LEU A 114 2.28 -21.43 -7.07
N ALA A 115 3.20 -20.53 -6.71
CA ALA A 115 4.27 -20.82 -5.77
C ALA A 115 3.72 -21.15 -4.36
N VAL A 116 2.77 -20.35 -3.86
CA VAL A 116 2.10 -20.61 -2.58
C VAL A 116 1.34 -21.94 -2.60
N CYS A 117 0.62 -22.24 -3.69
CA CYS A 117 -0.07 -23.52 -3.85
C CYS A 117 0.88 -24.70 -3.96
N ALA A 118 2.02 -24.56 -4.63
CA ALA A 118 3.04 -25.60 -4.75
C ALA A 118 3.64 -25.93 -3.38
N ASP A 119 3.98 -24.92 -2.58
CA ASP A 119 4.49 -25.10 -1.22
C ASP A 119 3.46 -25.77 -0.29
N MET A 120 2.17 -25.47 -0.45
CA MET A 120 1.10 -26.14 0.30
C MET A 120 0.94 -27.64 -0.04
N HIS A 121 1.37 -28.07 -1.23
CA HIS A 121 1.30 -29.48 -1.65
C HIS A 121 2.56 -30.29 -1.35
N ILE A 122 3.68 -29.65 -0.97
CA ILE A 122 4.92 -30.33 -0.59
C ILE A 122 4.91 -30.78 0.89
N GLY A 123 3.90 -30.38 1.66
CA GLY A 123 3.74 -30.71 3.09
C GLY A 123 2.80 -31.88 3.44
N GLN A 124 2.36 -32.70 2.47
CA GLN A 124 1.59 -33.94 2.72
C GLN A 124 2.41 -35.20 2.48
#